data_AF-T1PNS8-F1
#
_entry.id   AF-T1PNS8-F1
#
_cell.length_a   1.000
_cell.length_b   1.000
_cell.length_c   1.000
_cell.angle_alpha   90.00
_cell.angle_beta   90.00
_cell.angle_gamma   90.00
#
_symmetry.space_group_name_H-M   'P 1'
#
loop_
_entity.id
_entity.type
_entity.pdbx_description
1 polymer ?
#
loop_
_entity_poly.entity_id
_entity_poly.type
_entity_poly.pdbx_seq_one_letter_code
_entity_poly.pdbx_strand_id
1 'polypeptide(L)'
;MSVRDQIKIDIEWGHERLVRAQQVVEMRPYDIESWSTLLREAQLRPVNEVRSLYESLVNVFPTTARYWKIYIEQEMKGRNFERVEKLFQRSLVKILNIDLWKLYLTYVKETKAGLSTHKEKLAQAYDFALEKIGMDLHSFSIWQDYISFLRSVEAVGSYAENQKITAVRRVYQKAVITPIVGIEQLWKDYIQFEHGINPIISEKMSLERSKDYMNARRVAKELENITKGLNRNLPAVPPNLSKEETKQVELWKKFIAFEKSNPLRTEDTALITRRVMFATEQCLLVLTHHPAVWHQAAQFLDQSSKALTDKGDTQAAKIFADECANILERSINGVLNKNALLYFAYADFEEGRMKYDKVHA
;
A
#
# COMPACT_ATOMS: atom_id res chain seq x y z
N MET A 1 -26.30 -6.34 -1.35
CA MET A 1 -26.34 -5.78 -2.72
C MET A 1 -25.50 -6.67 -3.64
N SER A 2 -26.00 -7.07 -4.80
CA SER A 2 -25.21 -7.84 -5.78
C SER A 2 -24.16 -6.93 -6.41
N VAL A 3 -22.99 -7.46 -6.79
CA VAL A 3 -21.96 -6.70 -7.55
C VAL A 3 -22.55 -6.10 -8.82
N ARG A 4 -23.56 -6.77 -9.40
CA ARG A 4 -24.30 -6.28 -10.58
C ARG A 4 -25.06 -4.98 -10.33
N ASP A 5 -25.61 -4.79 -9.13
CA ASP A 5 -26.38 -3.59 -8.78
C ASP A 5 -25.48 -2.34 -8.64
N GLN A 6 -24.16 -2.55 -8.55
CA GLN A 6 -23.15 -1.50 -8.45
C GLN A 6 -22.64 -1.02 -9.81
N ILE A 7 -22.96 -1.74 -10.90
CA ILE A 7 -22.60 -1.37 -12.26
C ILE A 7 -23.70 -0.48 -12.81
N LYS A 8 -23.38 0.80 -13.03
CA LYS A 8 -24.26 1.79 -13.65
C LYS A 8 -23.46 2.54 -14.69
N ILE A 9 -23.53 2.06 -15.93
CA ILE A 9 -22.80 2.63 -17.06
C ILE A 9 -23.80 3.36 -17.95
N ASP A 10 -24.02 4.63 -17.65
CA ASP A 10 -24.85 5.52 -18.47
C ASP A 10 -23.99 6.15 -19.58
N ILE A 11 -23.59 5.35 -20.57
CA ILE A 11 -22.77 5.81 -21.70
C ILE A 11 -23.33 5.24 -23.00
N GLU A 12 -23.66 6.12 -23.95
CA GLU A 12 -24.02 5.71 -25.30
C GLU A 12 -22.75 5.45 -26.11
N TRP A 13 -22.42 4.18 -26.28
CA TRP A 13 -21.32 3.79 -27.15
C TRP A 13 -21.79 3.71 -28.61
N GLY A 14 -21.29 4.60 -29.47
CA GLY A 14 -21.59 4.58 -30.91
C GLY A 14 -21.03 3.39 -31.70
N HIS A 15 -20.36 2.43 -31.03
CA HIS A 15 -19.73 1.28 -31.69
C HIS A 15 -20.24 -0.03 -31.09
N GLU A 16 -20.74 -0.95 -31.93
CA GLU A 16 -21.39 -2.18 -31.50
C GLU A 16 -20.52 -3.05 -30.57
N ARG A 17 -19.21 -3.12 -30.86
CA ARG A 17 -18.22 -3.79 -30.01
C ARG A 17 -18.25 -3.30 -28.55
N LEU A 18 -18.39 -2.00 -28.34
CA LEU A 18 -18.38 -1.40 -27.00
C LEU A 18 -19.72 -1.62 -26.29
N VAL A 19 -20.84 -1.55 -27.01
CA VAL A 19 -22.16 -1.92 -26.49
C VAL A 19 -22.17 -3.38 -26.02
N ARG A 20 -21.62 -4.31 -26.83
CA ARG A 20 -21.48 -5.71 -26.43
C ARG A 20 -20.58 -5.86 -25.21
N ALA A 21 -19.44 -5.16 -25.16
CA ALA A 21 -18.55 -5.20 -24.00
C ALA A 21 -19.25 -4.69 -22.73
N GLN A 22 -20.08 -3.64 -22.83
CA GLN A 22 -20.89 -3.14 -21.72
C GLN A 22 -21.89 -4.21 -21.22
N GLN A 23 -22.64 -4.82 -22.14
CA GLN A 23 -23.58 -5.90 -21.79
C GLN A 23 -22.87 -7.09 -21.13
N VAL A 24 -21.65 -7.42 -21.59
CA VAL A 24 -20.85 -8.49 -20.99
C VAL A 24 -20.45 -8.15 -19.56
N VAL A 25 -20.01 -6.92 -19.26
CA VAL A 25 -19.62 -6.57 -17.88
C VAL A 25 -20.82 -6.50 -16.93
N GLU A 26 -22.01 -6.12 -17.43
CA GLU A 26 -23.25 -6.14 -16.64
C GLU A 26 -23.67 -7.58 -16.28
N MET A 27 -23.49 -8.53 -17.21
CA MET A 27 -23.76 -9.95 -16.96
C MET A 27 -22.66 -10.64 -16.15
N ARG A 28 -21.40 -10.35 -16.48
CA ARG A 28 -20.16 -10.92 -15.92
C ARG A 28 -19.26 -9.79 -15.42
N PRO A 29 -19.45 -9.33 -14.16
CA PRO A 29 -18.69 -8.22 -13.60
C PRO A 29 -17.17 -8.37 -13.64
N TYR A 30 -16.66 -9.60 -13.59
CA TYR A 30 -15.22 -9.89 -13.51
C TYR A 30 -14.56 -10.18 -14.87
N ASP A 31 -15.23 -9.87 -16.00
CA ASP A 31 -14.66 -10.07 -17.33
C ASP A 31 -13.61 -9.01 -17.68
N ILE A 32 -12.33 -9.34 -17.48
CA ILE A 32 -11.20 -8.42 -17.62
C ILE A 32 -11.06 -7.90 -19.06
N GLU A 33 -11.36 -8.73 -20.06
CA GLU A 33 -11.22 -8.37 -21.48
C GLU A 33 -12.21 -7.27 -21.88
N SER A 34 -13.48 -7.40 -21.49
CA SER A 34 -14.50 -6.38 -21.76
C SER A 34 -14.19 -5.08 -21.05
N TRP A 35 -13.80 -5.13 -19.77
CA TRP A 35 -13.34 -3.94 -19.03
C TRP A 35 -12.14 -3.28 -19.71
N SER A 36 -11.16 -4.05 -20.19
CA SER A 36 -10.00 -3.51 -20.89
C SER A 36 -10.35 -2.81 -22.20
N THR A 37 -11.36 -3.30 -22.91
CA THR A 37 -11.86 -2.71 -24.15
C THR A 37 -12.55 -1.37 -23.88
N LEU A 38 -13.44 -1.34 -22.87
CA LEU A 38 -14.13 -0.12 -22.45
C LEU A 38 -13.14 0.92 -21.91
N LEU A 39 -12.17 0.49 -21.11
CA LEU A 39 -11.16 1.37 -20.51
C LEU A 39 -10.23 2.01 -21.54
N ARG A 40 -9.95 1.33 -22.67
CA ARG A 40 -9.14 1.87 -23.76
C ARG A 40 -9.86 3.02 -24.45
N GLU A 41 -11.14 2.84 -24.76
CA GLU A 41 -11.96 3.87 -25.37
C GLU A 41 -12.21 5.04 -24.40
N ALA A 42 -12.47 4.74 -23.13
CA ALA A 42 -12.77 5.77 -22.14
C ALA A 42 -11.62 6.76 -21.94
N GLN A 43 -10.37 6.31 -22.08
CA GLN A 43 -9.20 7.19 -21.97
C GLN A 43 -9.08 8.22 -23.10
N LEU A 44 -9.79 8.02 -24.21
CA LEU A 44 -9.81 8.94 -25.36
C LEU A 44 -10.90 10.01 -25.24
N ARG A 45 -11.86 9.82 -24.32
CA ARG A 45 -13.00 10.72 -24.15
C ARG A 45 -12.81 11.65 -22.94
N PRO A 46 -13.49 12.81 -22.90
CA PRO A 46 -13.50 13.67 -21.72
C PRO A 46 -14.01 12.92 -20.48
N VAL A 47 -13.33 13.08 -19.36
CA VAL A 47 -13.65 12.38 -18.09
C VAL A 47 -15.11 12.58 -17.64
N ASN A 48 -15.73 13.70 -18.03
CA ASN A 48 -17.13 13.99 -17.68
C ASN A 48 -18.13 13.00 -18.28
N GLU A 49 -17.87 12.52 -19.50
CA GLU A 49 -18.77 11.61 -20.23
C GLU A 49 -18.59 10.15 -19.79
N VAL A 50 -17.37 9.77 -19.40
CA VAL A 50 -17.00 8.37 -19.10
C VAL A 50 -16.90 8.07 -17.61
N ARG A 51 -17.33 9.00 -16.76
CA ARG A 51 -17.19 8.88 -15.30
C ARG A 51 -17.96 7.72 -14.71
N SER A 52 -19.17 7.46 -15.21
CA SER A 52 -20.03 6.36 -14.78
C SER A 52 -19.33 5.00 -14.95
N LEU A 53 -18.55 4.83 -16.03
CA LEU A 53 -17.70 3.67 -16.25
C LEU A 53 -16.58 3.57 -15.20
N TYR A 54 -15.86 4.66 -14.92
CA TYR A 54 -14.78 4.64 -13.93
C TYR A 54 -15.27 4.35 -12.52
N GLU A 55 -16.38 4.96 -12.08
CA GLU A 55 -17.00 4.67 -10.78
C GLU A 55 -17.46 3.21 -10.70
N SER A 56 -18.09 2.68 -11.76
CA SER A 56 -18.47 1.26 -11.82
C SER A 56 -17.24 0.34 -11.75
N LEU A 57 -16.17 0.67 -12.47
CA LEU A 57 -14.92 -0.10 -12.49
C LEU A 57 -14.28 -0.17 -11.09
N VAL A 58 -14.15 0.95 -10.38
CA VAL A 58 -13.54 0.96 -9.04
C VAL A 58 -14.45 0.35 -7.97
N ASN A 59 -15.77 0.33 -8.18
CA ASN A 59 -16.69 -0.38 -7.29
C ASN A 59 -16.60 -1.90 -7.46
N VAL A 60 -16.46 -2.39 -8.70
CA VAL A 60 -16.26 -3.82 -8.98
C VAL A 60 -14.88 -4.29 -8.53
N PHE A 61 -13.85 -3.47 -8.76
CA PHE A 61 -12.45 -3.78 -8.43
C PHE A 61 -11.87 -2.81 -7.39
N PRO A 62 -12.36 -2.83 -6.14
CA PRO A 62 -12.00 -1.83 -5.13
C PRO A 62 -10.54 -1.86 -4.72
N THR A 63 -9.84 -2.99 -4.86
CA THR A 63 -8.43 -3.14 -4.46
C THR A 63 -7.44 -2.99 -5.62
N THR A 64 -7.91 -2.90 -6.86
CA THR A 64 -7.03 -2.90 -8.04
C THR A 64 -6.47 -1.50 -8.30
N ALA A 65 -5.27 -1.24 -7.78
CA ALA A 65 -4.60 0.06 -7.82
C ALA A 65 -4.48 0.66 -9.23
N ARG A 66 -4.26 -0.18 -10.26
CA ARG A 66 -4.14 0.26 -11.65
C ARG A 66 -5.38 1.02 -12.13
N TYR A 67 -6.57 0.57 -11.76
CA TYR A 67 -7.82 1.22 -12.18
C TYR A 67 -8.05 2.53 -11.47
N TRP A 68 -7.78 2.59 -10.16
CA TRP A 68 -7.79 3.84 -9.40
C TRP A 68 -6.81 4.86 -9.96
N LYS A 69 -5.59 4.43 -10.29
CA LYS A 69 -4.57 5.29 -10.92
C LYS A 69 -5.06 5.89 -12.23
N ILE A 70 -5.59 5.07 -13.14
CA ILE A 70 -6.09 5.56 -14.45
C ILE A 70 -7.23 6.57 -14.24
N TYR A 71 -8.15 6.30 -13.31
CA TYR A 71 -9.25 7.21 -13.02
C TYR A 71 -8.76 8.55 -12.45
N ILE A 72 -7.85 8.51 -11.47
CA ILE A 72 -7.27 9.72 -10.88
C ILE A 72 -6.49 10.52 -11.91
N GLU A 73 -5.68 9.87 -12.75
CA GLU A 73 -4.93 10.54 -13.82
C GLU A 73 -5.86 11.26 -14.82
N GLN A 74 -7.02 10.67 -15.15
CA GLN A 74 -8.00 11.31 -16.02
C GLN A 74 -8.69 12.51 -15.36
N GLU A 75 -9.06 12.41 -14.08
CA GLU A 75 -9.62 13.56 -13.33
C GLU A 75 -8.58 14.67 -13.12
N MET A 76 -7.30 14.32 -12.95
CA MET A 76 -6.18 15.28 -12.92
C MET A 76 -6.01 16.00 -14.27
N LYS A 77 -6.06 15.28 -15.39
CA LYS A 77 -6.04 15.88 -16.75
C LYS A 77 -7.22 16.84 -16.95
N GLY A 78 -8.39 16.49 -16.43
CA GLY A 78 -9.58 17.34 -16.42
C GLY A 78 -9.52 18.52 -15.45
N ARG A 79 -8.44 18.68 -14.66
CA ARG A 79 -8.27 19.70 -13.60
C ARG A 79 -9.37 19.68 -12.52
N ASN A 80 -10.03 18.54 -12.31
CA ASN A 80 -11.08 18.36 -11.31
C ASN A 80 -10.49 18.01 -9.93
N PHE A 81 -9.67 18.90 -9.35
CA PHE A 81 -8.88 18.60 -8.15
C PHE A 81 -9.71 18.23 -6.91
N GLU A 82 -10.92 18.80 -6.75
CA GLU A 82 -11.82 18.43 -5.64
C GLU A 82 -12.22 16.95 -5.69
N ARG A 83 -12.44 16.41 -6.89
CA ARG A 83 -12.78 15.00 -7.09
C ARG A 83 -11.56 14.11 -6.86
N VAL A 84 -10.40 14.54 -7.35
CA VAL A 84 -9.12 13.84 -7.12
C VAL A 84 -8.88 13.66 -5.61
N GLU A 85 -9.14 14.69 -4.80
CA GLU A 85 -9.02 14.59 -3.35
C GLU A 85 -9.99 13.56 -2.74
N LYS A 86 -11.26 13.55 -3.16
CA LYS A 86 -12.25 12.54 -2.74
C LYS A 86 -11.84 11.12 -3.16
N LEU A 87 -11.23 10.96 -4.35
CA LEU A 87 -10.74 9.66 -4.82
C LEU A 87 -9.54 9.17 -3.99
N PHE A 88 -8.60 10.05 -3.63
CA PHE A 88 -7.51 9.70 -2.72
C PHE A 88 -8.03 9.33 -1.33
N GLN A 89 -9.00 10.07 -0.78
CA GLN A 89 -9.62 9.75 0.52
C GLN A 89 -10.28 8.36 0.52
N ARG A 90 -10.93 7.96 -0.58
CA ARG A 90 -11.57 6.64 -0.72
C ARG A 90 -10.57 5.49 -0.86
N SER A 91 -9.44 5.71 -1.52
CA SER A 91 -8.56 4.62 -2.01
C SER A 91 -7.21 4.53 -1.30
N LEU A 92 -6.57 5.65 -0.96
CA LEU A 92 -5.13 5.70 -0.63
C LEU A 92 -4.75 4.84 0.58
N VAL A 93 -5.54 4.91 1.66
CA VAL A 93 -5.26 4.15 2.90
C VAL A 93 -5.62 2.67 2.75
N LYS A 94 -6.60 2.34 1.89
CA LYS A 94 -7.06 0.96 1.66
C LYS A 94 -6.17 0.21 0.67
N ILE A 95 -5.50 0.92 -0.24
CA ILE A 95 -4.73 0.36 -1.34
C ILE A 95 -3.27 0.75 -1.18
N LEU A 96 -2.49 -0.16 -0.58
CA LEU A 96 -1.06 0.04 -0.38
C LEU A 96 -0.25 -0.25 -1.66
N ASN A 97 -0.50 0.49 -2.74
CA ASN A 97 0.23 0.30 -4.00
C ASN A 97 1.21 1.44 -4.27
N ILE A 98 2.47 1.09 -4.56
CA ILE A 98 3.56 2.06 -4.74
C ILE A 98 3.29 3.13 -5.80
N ASP A 99 2.65 2.78 -6.91
CA ASP A 99 2.38 3.71 -8.01
C ASP A 99 1.26 4.70 -7.65
N LEU A 100 0.26 4.26 -6.87
CA LEU A 100 -0.80 5.13 -6.37
C LEU A 100 -0.26 6.16 -5.36
N TRP A 101 0.64 5.73 -4.47
CA TRP A 101 1.29 6.63 -3.52
C TRP A 101 2.24 7.63 -4.20
N LYS A 102 2.95 7.21 -5.25
CA LYS A 102 3.73 8.14 -6.10
C LYS A 102 2.83 9.18 -6.77
N LEU A 103 1.69 8.77 -7.31
CA LEU A 103 0.72 9.69 -7.89
C LEU A 103 0.18 10.69 -6.86
N TYR A 104 -0.11 10.24 -5.64
CA TYR A 104 -0.51 11.12 -4.54
C TYR A 104 0.56 12.18 -4.22
N LEU A 105 1.83 11.79 -4.13
CA LEU A 105 2.92 12.73 -3.88
C LEU A 105 3.07 13.75 -5.01
N THR A 106 2.95 13.32 -6.27
CA THR A 106 2.92 14.21 -7.43
C THR A 106 1.75 15.20 -7.36
N TYR A 107 0.54 14.71 -7.04
CA TYR A 107 -0.64 15.55 -6.87
C TYR A 107 -0.45 16.62 -5.78
N VAL A 108 0.08 16.24 -4.60
CA VAL A 108 0.34 17.20 -3.51
C VAL A 108 1.40 18.22 -3.95
N LYS A 109 2.45 17.77 -4.63
CA LYS A 109 3.52 18.64 -5.13
C LYS A 109 3.00 19.68 -6.11
N GLU A 110 2.14 19.30 -7.05
CA GLU A 110 1.58 20.20 -8.07
C GLU A 110 0.50 21.14 -7.51
N THR A 111 -0.47 20.60 -6.76
CA THR A 111 -1.64 21.39 -6.32
C THR A 111 -1.35 22.32 -5.17
N LYS A 112 -0.40 21.98 -4.30
CA LYS A 112 -0.09 22.79 -3.12
C LYS A 112 1.06 23.76 -3.37
N ALA A 113 1.70 23.75 -4.56
CA ALA A 113 2.88 24.57 -4.87
C ALA A 113 2.67 26.09 -4.68
N GLY A 114 1.43 26.57 -4.87
CA GLY A 114 1.09 27.99 -4.68
C GLY A 114 0.84 28.43 -3.24
N LEU A 115 0.91 27.51 -2.25
CA LEU A 115 0.64 27.83 -0.85
C LEU A 115 1.94 28.20 -0.11
N SER A 116 1.87 29.18 0.79
CA SER A 116 2.98 29.51 1.70
C SER A 116 3.39 28.32 2.59
N THR A 117 2.42 27.49 2.97
CA THR A 117 2.63 26.26 3.78
C THR A 117 2.96 25.02 2.92
N HIS A 118 3.32 25.20 1.64
CA HIS A 118 3.57 24.07 0.72
C HIS A 118 4.61 23.09 1.26
N LYS A 119 5.75 23.61 1.75
CA LYS A 119 6.87 22.80 2.23
C LYS A 119 6.45 21.92 3.42
N GLU A 120 5.70 22.46 4.37
CA GLU A 120 5.21 21.71 5.54
C GLU A 120 4.23 20.61 5.12
N LYS A 121 3.26 20.94 4.25
CA LYS A 121 2.28 19.95 3.75
C LYS A 121 2.95 18.85 2.93
N LEU A 122 3.96 19.19 2.14
CA LEU A 122 4.71 18.23 1.35
C LEU A 122 5.57 17.32 2.24
N ALA A 123 6.22 17.86 3.27
CA ALA A 123 6.94 17.06 4.27
C ALA A 123 6.00 16.06 4.96
N GLN A 124 4.83 16.52 5.42
CA GLN A 124 3.81 15.66 6.03
C GLN A 124 3.32 14.56 5.07
N ALA A 125 3.15 14.88 3.78
CA ALA A 125 2.76 13.89 2.77
C ALA A 125 3.84 12.82 2.55
N TYR A 126 5.13 13.20 2.55
CA TYR A 126 6.24 12.26 2.47
C TYR A 126 6.35 11.39 3.74
N ASP A 127 6.25 11.97 4.93
CA ASP A 127 6.27 11.23 6.19
C ASP A 127 5.13 10.21 6.24
N PHE A 128 3.92 10.62 5.85
CA PHE A 128 2.75 9.76 5.75
C PHE A 128 2.94 8.62 4.73
N ALA A 129 3.48 8.93 3.55
CA ALA A 129 3.79 7.91 2.54
C ALA A 129 4.82 6.90 3.08
N LEU A 130 5.90 7.36 3.70
CA LEU A 130 6.95 6.50 4.23
C LEU A 130 6.51 5.67 5.44
N GLU A 131 5.50 6.12 6.19
CA GLU A 131 4.86 5.32 7.23
C GLU A 131 4.07 4.14 6.65
N LYS A 132 3.34 4.35 5.55
CA LYS A 132 2.44 3.33 4.97
C LYS A 132 3.11 2.44 3.91
N ILE A 133 3.87 3.02 2.98
CA ILE A 133 4.47 2.34 1.82
C ILE A 133 6.01 2.31 1.86
N GLY A 134 6.64 2.88 2.89
CA GLY A 134 8.10 2.93 3.00
C GLY A 134 8.79 1.57 3.11
N MET A 135 8.07 0.52 3.52
CA MET A 135 8.56 -0.87 3.55
C MET A 135 8.48 -1.58 2.19
N ASP A 136 7.88 -0.96 1.17
CA ASP A 136 7.80 -1.55 -0.16
C ASP A 136 9.19 -1.70 -0.78
N LEU A 137 9.42 -2.84 -1.45
CA LEU A 137 10.67 -3.14 -2.13
C LEU A 137 11.07 -2.06 -3.15
N HIS A 138 10.10 -1.40 -3.80
CA HIS A 138 10.30 -0.38 -4.83
C HIS A 138 10.08 1.06 -4.30
N SER A 139 10.10 1.26 -2.98
CA SER A 139 9.93 2.57 -2.34
C SER A 139 11.15 3.51 -2.47
N PHE A 140 12.27 3.03 -3.01
CA PHE A 140 13.53 3.80 -3.14
C PHE A 140 13.35 5.21 -3.69
N SER A 141 12.56 5.39 -4.76
CA SER A 141 12.38 6.72 -5.33
C SER A 141 11.66 7.69 -4.38
N ILE A 142 10.75 7.20 -3.53
CA ILE A 142 10.07 8.05 -2.52
C ILE A 142 11.08 8.53 -1.48
N TRP A 143 11.96 7.64 -1.02
CA TRP A 143 13.05 8.00 -0.10
C TRP A 143 13.97 9.06 -0.72
N GLN A 144 14.40 8.83 -1.97
CA GLN A 144 15.29 9.75 -2.69
C GLN A 144 14.64 11.11 -2.92
N ASP A 145 13.38 11.15 -3.35
CA ASP A 145 12.62 12.38 -3.58
C ASP A 145 12.44 13.16 -2.27
N TYR A 146 12.15 12.48 -1.16
CA TYR A 146 12.00 13.14 0.13
C TYR A 146 13.32 13.75 0.64
N ILE A 147 14.42 13.01 0.50
CA ILE A 147 15.76 13.49 0.86
C ILE A 147 16.14 14.69 -0.01
N SER A 148 15.90 14.63 -1.31
CA SER A 148 16.13 15.74 -2.24
C SER A 148 15.30 16.97 -1.87
N PHE A 149 14.02 16.77 -1.54
CA PHE A 149 13.14 17.82 -1.05
C PHE A 149 13.69 18.47 0.23
N LEU A 150 14.03 17.70 1.26
CA LEU A 150 14.59 18.24 2.51
C LEU A 150 15.90 19.00 2.29
N ARG A 151 16.75 18.53 1.37
CA ARG A 151 17.98 19.24 0.96
C ARG A 151 17.70 20.53 0.20
N SER A 152 16.61 20.62 -0.54
CA SER A 152 16.22 21.84 -1.28
C SER A 152 15.62 22.94 -0.41
N VAL A 153 15.20 22.62 0.82
CA VAL A 153 14.66 23.63 1.75
C VAL A 153 15.77 24.60 2.16
N GLU A 154 15.57 25.88 1.83
CA GLU A 154 16.42 26.97 2.30
C GLU A 154 16.39 27.07 3.83
N ALA A 155 17.58 27.13 4.43
CA ALA A 155 17.77 27.29 5.86
C ALA A 155 18.75 28.45 6.06
N VAL A 156 18.34 29.47 6.82
CA VAL A 156 19.15 30.67 7.07
C VAL A 156 19.61 30.65 8.53
N GLY A 157 20.92 30.66 8.73
CA GLY A 157 21.54 30.64 10.04
C GLY A 157 21.80 29.23 10.58
N SER A 158 22.79 29.15 11.49
CA SER A 158 23.34 27.88 11.98
C SER A 158 22.30 26.96 12.65
N TYR A 159 21.31 27.53 13.36
CA TYR A 159 20.25 26.72 13.98
C TYR A 159 19.35 26.03 12.95
N ALA A 160 18.91 26.76 11.93
CA ALA A 160 18.05 26.21 10.87
C ALA A 160 18.80 25.18 10.01
N GLU A 161 20.09 25.41 9.72
CA GLU A 161 20.94 24.44 9.01
C GLU A 161 21.10 23.13 9.80
N ASN A 162 21.30 23.22 11.13
CA ASN A 162 21.38 22.05 11.99
C ASN A 162 20.05 21.26 12.05
N GLN A 163 18.91 21.94 12.05
CA GLN A 163 17.60 21.28 11.95
C GLN A 163 17.44 20.52 10.63
N LYS A 164 17.83 21.15 9.51
CA LYS A 164 17.83 20.53 8.19
C LYS A 164 18.73 19.29 8.14
N ILE A 165 19.94 19.39 8.67
CA ILE A 165 20.87 18.26 8.80
C ILE A 165 20.22 17.12 9.61
N THR A 166 19.60 17.44 10.74
CA THR A 166 18.95 16.45 11.61
C THR A 166 17.78 15.77 10.91
N ALA A 167 16.97 16.52 10.17
CA ALA A 167 15.84 15.99 9.40
C ALA A 167 16.32 15.03 8.29
N VAL A 168 17.29 15.46 7.48
CA VAL A 168 17.86 14.63 6.40
C VAL A 168 18.51 13.37 6.96
N ARG A 169 19.28 13.49 8.05
CA ARG A 169 19.90 12.35 8.75
C ARG A 169 18.87 11.33 9.21
N ARG A 170 17.77 11.78 9.81
CA ARG A 170 16.68 10.90 10.28
C ARG A 170 16.11 10.04 9.14
N VAL A 171 15.89 10.65 7.97
CA VAL A 171 15.35 9.94 6.80
C VAL A 171 16.36 8.92 6.27
N TYR A 172 17.63 9.30 6.12
CA TYR A 172 18.68 8.35 5.71
C TYR A 172 18.79 7.17 6.67
N GLN A 173 18.87 7.42 7.97
CA GLN A 173 19.03 6.37 8.97
C GLN A 173 17.87 5.37 8.97
N LYS A 174 16.64 5.83 8.69
CA LYS A 174 15.47 4.94 8.51
C LYS A 174 15.53 4.18 7.18
N ALA A 175 15.98 4.82 6.11
CA ALA A 175 16.03 4.21 4.79
C ALA A 175 17.09 3.10 4.68
N VAL A 176 18.28 3.31 5.26
CA VAL A 176 19.42 2.37 5.16
C VAL A 176 19.22 1.08 5.97
N ILE A 177 18.22 1.02 6.84
CA ILE A 177 17.83 -0.19 7.59
C ILE A 177 16.57 -0.85 7.01
N THR A 178 15.98 -0.28 5.97
CA THR A 178 14.77 -0.81 5.34
C THR A 178 15.15 -1.66 4.10
N PRO A 179 14.78 -2.95 4.05
CA PRO A 179 15.10 -3.80 2.90
C PRO A 179 14.40 -3.37 1.60
N ILE A 180 15.09 -2.60 0.76
CA ILE A 180 14.57 -2.08 -0.52
C ILE A 180 15.58 -2.26 -1.67
N VAL A 181 15.09 -2.29 -2.91
CA VAL A 181 15.94 -2.24 -4.11
C VAL A 181 16.56 -0.85 -4.20
N GLY A 182 17.89 -0.77 -4.36
CA GLY A 182 18.63 0.49 -4.38
C GLY A 182 19.17 0.95 -3.01
N ILE A 183 19.07 0.11 -1.97
CA ILE A 183 19.63 0.40 -0.63
C ILE A 183 21.14 0.70 -0.66
N GLU A 184 21.90 0.09 -1.59
CA GLU A 184 23.34 0.35 -1.77
C GLU A 184 23.62 1.81 -2.20
N GLN A 185 22.76 2.35 -3.06
CA GLN A 185 22.85 3.74 -3.50
C GLN A 185 22.53 4.70 -2.34
N LEU A 186 21.47 4.42 -1.56
CA LEU A 186 21.15 5.22 -0.37
C LEU A 186 22.28 5.20 0.66
N TRP A 187 22.93 4.06 0.85
CA TRP A 187 24.05 3.93 1.76
C TRP A 187 25.25 4.75 1.30
N LYS A 188 25.58 4.70 0.01
CA LYS A 188 26.64 5.54 -0.57
C LYS A 188 26.33 7.02 -0.40
N ASP A 189 25.11 7.44 -0.67
CA ASP A 189 24.68 8.84 -0.54
C ASP A 189 24.65 9.31 0.92
N TYR A 190 24.34 8.42 1.87
CA TYR A 190 24.40 8.68 3.31
C TYR A 190 25.84 8.91 3.79
N ILE A 191 26.79 8.07 3.37
CA ILE A 191 28.21 8.25 3.72
C ILE A 191 28.72 9.59 3.18
N GLN A 192 28.41 9.92 1.92
CA GLN A 192 28.79 11.20 1.33
C GLN A 192 28.17 12.39 2.06
N PHE A 193 26.92 12.25 2.51
CA PHE A 193 26.23 13.26 3.32
C PHE A 193 26.90 13.50 4.66
N GLU A 194 27.17 12.45 5.44
CA GLU A 194 27.82 12.60 6.76
C GLU A 194 29.25 13.13 6.62
N HIS A 195 29.99 12.68 5.60
CA HIS A 195 31.32 13.20 5.30
C HIS A 195 31.29 14.69 4.92
N GLY A 196 30.30 15.12 4.12
CA GLY A 196 30.12 16.52 3.74
C GLY A 196 29.74 17.43 4.90
N ILE A 197 29.12 16.90 5.97
CA ILE A 197 28.80 17.67 7.18
C ILE A 197 30.02 17.77 8.10
N ASN A 198 30.62 16.63 8.45
CA ASN A 198 31.77 16.59 9.34
C ASN A 198 32.60 15.32 9.11
N PRO A 199 33.74 15.42 8.41
CA PRO A 199 34.62 14.30 8.12
C PRO A 199 35.07 13.54 9.37
N ILE A 200 35.27 14.23 10.51
CA ILE A 200 35.82 13.66 11.75
C ILE A 200 34.86 12.65 12.37
N ILE A 201 33.56 12.97 12.40
CA ILE A 201 32.54 12.09 13.01
C ILE A 201 31.89 11.14 12.00
N SER A 202 32.06 11.39 10.69
CA SER A 202 31.40 10.62 9.63
C SER A 202 31.72 9.12 9.68
N GLU A 203 32.96 8.76 10.04
CA GLU A 203 33.39 7.37 10.15
C GLU A 203 32.69 6.66 11.31
N LYS A 204 32.65 7.32 12.48
CA LYS A 204 31.92 6.81 13.64
C LYS A 204 30.42 6.62 13.35
N MET A 205 29.77 7.62 12.75
CA MET A 205 28.34 7.56 12.38
C MET A 205 28.04 6.44 11.38
N SER A 206 28.97 6.17 10.46
CA SER A 206 28.85 5.09 9.47
C SER A 206 29.03 3.71 10.11
N LEU A 207 30.01 3.57 11.01
CA LEU A 207 30.27 2.32 11.73
C LEU A 207 29.08 1.90 12.60
N GLU A 208 28.44 2.84 13.30
CA GLU A 208 27.27 2.60 14.15
C GLU A 208 26.08 1.98 13.37
N ARG A 209 25.94 2.29 12.08
CA ARG A 209 24.83 1.80 11.23
C ARG A 209 25.22 0.69 10.25
N SER A 210 26.51 0.43 10.07
CA SER A 210 27.02 -0.51 9.07
C SER A 210 26.47 -1.92 9.24
N LYS A 211 26.37 -2.42 10.48
CA LYS A 211 25.83 -3.76 10.78
C LYS A 211 24.37 -3.91 10.35
N ASP A 212 23.53 -2.94 10.71
CA ASP A 212 22.10 -2.96 10.39
C ASP A 212 21.88 -2.84 8.87
N TYR A 213 22.64 -1.95 8.22
CA TYR A 213 22.65 -1.81 6.76
C TYR A 213 23.01 -3.12 6.05
N MET A 214 24.07 -3.80 6.48
CA MET A 214 24.50 -5.06 5.87
C MET A 214 23.43 -6.15 6.00
N ASN A 215 22.72 -6.19 7.13
CA ASN A 215 21.59 -7.09 7.35
C ASN A 215 20.40 -6.72 6.43
N ALA A 216 20.02 -5.45 6.38
CA ALA A 216 18.93 -4.96 5.54
C ALA A 216 19.21 -5.21 4.05
N ARG A 217 20.46 -5.00 3.60
CA ARG A 217 20.91 -5.29 2.23
C ARG A 217 20.82 -6.77 1.88
N ARG A 218 21.22 -7.67 2.80
CA ARG A 218 21.07 -9.12 2.60
C ARG A 218 19.60 -9.48 2.38
N VAL A 219 18.74 -9.01 3.29
CA VAL A 219 17.29 -9.28 3.23
C VAL A 219 16.66 -8.66 1.97
N ALA A 220 17.10 -7.49 1.52
CA ALA A 220 16.61 -6.87 0.28
C ALA A 220 16.85 -7.77 -0.95
N LYS A 221 18.04 -8.39 -1.05
CA LYS A 221 18.38 -9.32 -2.13
C LYS A 221 17.56 -10.62 -2.06
N GLU A 222 17.36 -11.16 -0.87
CA GLU A 222 16.50 -12.33 -0.66
C GLU A 222 15.04 -12.02 -1.05
N LEU A 223 14.55 -10.84 -0.65
CA LEU A 223 13.20 -10.37 -0.96
C LEU A 223 12.98 -10.16 -2.46
N GLU A 224 13.96 -9.61 -3.17
CA GLU A 224 13.93 -9.50 -4.64
C GLU A 224 13.82 -10.87 -5.32
N ASN A 225 14.57 -11.87 -4.83
CA ASN A 225 14.50 -13.23 -5.37
C ASN A 225 13.16 -13.90 -5.11
N ILE A 226 12.59 -13.73 -3.91
CA ILE A 226 11.34 -14.37 -3.50
C ILE A 226 10.13 -13.74 -4.18
N THR A 227 10.17 -12.43 -4.40
CA THR A 227 9.09 -11.69 -5.08
C THR A 227 9.19 -11.77 -6.61
N LYS A 228 10.23 -12.41 -7.15
CA LYS A 228 10.42 -12.60 -8.59
C LYS A 228 9.24 -13.39 -9.19
N GLY A 229 8.57 -12.77 -10.16
CA GLY A 229 7.43 -13.37 -10.86
C GLY A 229 6.07 -13.13 -10.19
N LEU A 230 6.01 -12.45 -9.03
CA LEU A 230 4.76 -11.96 -8.48
C LEU A 230 4.19 -10.85 -9.35
N ASN A 231 2.93 -10.97 -9.72
CA ASN A 231 2.22 -9.91 -10.42
C ASN A 231 1.30 -9.15 -9.44
N ARG A 232 1.75 -7.95 -9.06
CA ARG A 232 1.06 -7.06 -8.10
C ARG A 232 -0.04 -6.20 -8.74
N ASN A 233 -0.18 -6.29 -10.07
CA ASN A 233 -1.10 -5.46 -10.86
C ASN A 233 -2.26 -6.27 -11.46
N LEU A 234 -2.40 -7.55 -11.09
CA LEU A 234 -3.54 -8.36 -11.51
C LEU A 234 -4.83 -7.81 -10.89
N PRO A 235 -5.92 -7.70 -11.68
CA PRO A 235 -7.23 -7.39 -11.12
C PRO A 235 -7.66 -8.47 -10.13
N ALA A 236 -8.22 -8.04 -8.99
CA ALA A 236 -8.78 -8.97 -8.02
C ALA A 236 -10.07 -9.58 -8.58
N VAL A 237 -10.05 -10.89 -8.83
CA VAL A 237 -11.20 -11.66 -9.32
C VAL A 237 -11.48 -12.84 -8.39
N PRO A 238 -12.72 -13.35 -8.34
CA PRO A 238 -13.03 -14.60 -7.65
C PRO A 238 -12.17 -15.76 -8.16
N PRO A 239 -11.87 -16.75 -7.29
CA PRO A 239 -11.03 -17.89 -7.68
C PRO A 239 -11.60 -18.63 -8.88
N ASN A 240 -10.79 -18.77 -9.93
CA ASN A 240 -11.13 -19.50 -11.16
C ASN A 240 -10.32 -20.79 -11.34
N LEU A 241 -9.37 -21.05 -10.44
CA LEU A 241 -8.52 -22.25 -10.40
C LEU A 241 -7.67 -22.44 -11.66
N SER A 242 -7.39 -21.35 -12.39
CA SER A 242 -6.46 -21.40 -13.51
C SER A 242 -5.05 -21.76 -13.03
N LYS A 243 -4.24 -22.31 -13.95
CA LYS A 243 -2.83 -22.64 -13.67
C LYS A 243 -2.02 -21.39 -13.28
N GLU A 244 -2.34 -20.25 -13.91
CA GLU A 244 -1.69 -18.98 -13.62
C GLU A 244 -2.05 -18.45 -12.23
N GLU A 245 -3.34 -18.48 -11.87
CA GLU A 245 -3.80 -18.08 -10.53
C GLU A 245 -3.15 -18.96 -9.46
N THR A 246 -3.18 -20.29 -9.63
CA THR A 246 -2.59 -21.22 -8.66
C THR A 246 -1.10 -20.95 -8.47
N LYS A 247 -0.37 -20.67 -9.56
CA LYS A 247 1.04 -20.28 -9.50
C LYS A 247 1.24 -18.97 -8.72
N GLN A 248 0.41 -17.95 -8.94
CA GLN A 248 0.49 -16.68 -8.22
C GLN A 248 0.18 -16.86 -6.72
N VAL A 249 -0.84 -17.64 -6.38
CA VAL A 249 -1.19 -17.98 -4.98
C VAL A 249 -0.01 -18.61 -4.26
N GLU A 250 0.68 -19.57 -4.89
CA GLU A 250 1.86 -20.21 -4.30
C GLU A 250 3.04 -19.25 -4.13
N LEU A 251 3.26 -18.32 -5.06
CA LEU A 251 4.28 -17.28 -4.90
C LEU A 251 3.94 -16.33 -3.75
N TRP A 252 2.68 -15.93 -3.59
CA TRP A 252 2.26 -15.07 -2.48
C TRP A 252 2.41 -15.77 -1.13
N LYS A 253 2.05 -17.05 -1.04
CA LYS A 253 2.29 -17.86 0.18
C LYS A 253 3.77 -17.92 0.53
N LYS A 254 4.65 -18.13 -0.46
CA LYS A 254 6.11 -18.13 -0.25
C LYS A 254 6.61 -16.79 0.28
N PHE A 255 6.12 -15.68 -0.27
CA PHE A 255 6.48 -14.35 0.21
C PHE A 255 6.02 -14.09 1.65
N ILE A 256 4.77 -14.41 1.99
CA ILE A 256 4.25 -14.27 3.37
C ILE A 256 5.02 -15.18 4.33
N ALA A 257 5.31 -16.42 3.94
CA ALA A 257 6.10 -17.36 4.75
C ALA A 257 7.53 -16.86 4.98
N PHE A 258 8.13 -16.21 3.97
CA PHE A 258 9.44 -15.58 4.11
C PHE A 258 9.42 -14.45 5.15
N GLU A 259 8.43 -13.54 5.13
CA GLU A 259 8.37 -12.50 6.16
C GLU A 259 8.10 -13.10 7.56
N LYS A 260 7.30 -14.18 7.64
CA LYS A 260 7.05 -14.92 8.90
C LYS A 260 8.30 -15.61 9.45
N SER A 261 9.29 -15.95 8.62
CA SER A 261 10.54 -16.57 9.07
C SER A 261 11.52 -15.58 9.71
N ASN A 262 11.14 -14.30 9.82
CA ASN A 262 11.93 -13.22 10.40
C ASN A 262 13.33 -13.10 9.74
N PRO A 263 13.38 -12.69 8.46
CA PRO A 263 14.64 -12.66 7.70
C PRO A 263 15.62 -11.61 8.26
N LEU A 264 15.10 -10.57 8.92
CA LEU A 264 15.89 -9.56 9.62
C LEU A 264 16.50 -10.06 10.94
N ARG A 265 16.05 -11.21 11.47
CA ARG A 265 16.50 -11.78 12.75
C ARG A 265 16.42 -10.76 13.89
N THR A 266 15.34 -9.98 13.91
CA THR A 266 15.07 -9.01 14.98
C THR A 266 14.27 -9.65 16.11
N GLU A 267 14.42 -9.15 17.33
CA GLU A 267 13.59 -9.54 18.46
C GLU A 267 12.32 -8.67 18.58
N ASP A 268 12.28 -7.56 17.83
CA ASP A 268 11.14 -6.64 17.76
C ASP A 268 9.95 -7.34 17.08
N THR A 269 9.04 -7.82 17.94
CA THR A 269 7.84 -8.53 17.51
C THR A 269 6.89 -7.61 16.75
N ALA A 270 6.82 -6.32 17.11
CA ALA A 270 5.98 -5.36 16.40
C ALA A 270 6.48 -5.11 14.98
N LEU A 271 7.80 -5.03 14.78
CA LEU A 271 8.39 -4.91 13.45
C LEU A 271 8.12 -6.16 12.60
N ILE A 272 8.29 -7.37 13.16
CA ILE A 272 7.99 -8.62 12.45
C ILE A 272 6.51 -8.63 12.02
N THR A 273 5.61 -8.34 12.95
CA THR A 273 4.16 -8.35 12.66
C THR A 273 3.81 -7.34 11.57
N ARG A 274 4.32 -6.11 11.64
CA ARG A 274 4.08 -5.08 10.61
C ARG A 274 4.59 -5.50 9.23
N ARG A 275 5.75 -6.19 9.15
CA ARG A 275 6.28 -6.68 7.86
C ARG A 275 5.43 -7.80 7.26
N VAL A 276 5.03 -8.77 8.08
CA VAL A 276 4.14 -9.86 7.63
C VAL A 276 2.77 -9.33 7.21
N MET A 277 2.23 -8.37 7.97
CA MET A 277 0.97 -7.72 7.62
C MET A 277 1.09 -6.89 6.36
N PHE A 278 2.20 -6.17 6.17
CA PHE A 278 2.44 -5.48 4.92
C PHE A 278 2.44 -6.44 3.72
N ALA A 279 3.16 -7.57 3.79
CA ALA A 279 3.14 -8.59 2.73
C ALA A 279 1.74 -9.16 2.48
N THR A 280 0.95 -9.31 3.54
CA THR A 280 -0.42 -9.81 3.48
C THR A 280 -1.37 -8.78 2.86
N GLU A 281 -1.25 -7.50 3.20
CA GLU A 281 -1.99 -6.40 2.55
C GLU A 281 -1.66 -6.32 1.07
N GLN A 282 -0.39 -6.51 0.67
CA GLN A 282 -0.01 -6.59 -0.74
C GLN A 282 -0.67 -7.77 -1.45
N CYS A 283 -0.74 -8.93 -0.79
CA CYS A 283 -1.44 -10.11 -1.29
C CYS A 283 -2.94 -9.84 -1.47
N LEU A 284 -3.56 -9.20 -0.48
CA LEU A 284 -4.98 -8.83 -0.50
C LEU A 284 -5.33 -7.83 -1.60
N LEU A 285 -4.37 -7.08 -2.17
CA LEU A 285 -4.66 -6.25 -3.35
C LEU A 285 -5.10 -7.09 -4.56
N VAL A 286 -4.53 -8.30 -4.71
CA VAL A 286 -4.74 -9.20 -5.85
C VAL A 286 -5.68 -10.35 -5.49
N LEU A 287 -5.51 -10.95 -4.31
CA LEU A 287 -6.22 -12.15 -3.86
C LEU A 287 -7.33 -11.82 -2.84
N THR A 288 -7.93 -10.64 -2.93
CA THR A 288 -8.96 -10.17 -1.99
C THR A 288 -10.20 -11.08 -1.95
N HIS A 289 -10.48 -11.82 -3.03
CA HIS A 289 -11.58 -12.79 -3.07
C HIS A 289 -11.27 -14.14 -2.42
N HIS A 290 -10.09 -14.34 -1.83
CA HIS A 290 -9.71 -15.59 -1.17
C HIS A 290 -9.92 -15.47 0.35
N PRO A 291 -10.97 -16.12 0.92
CA PRO A 291 -11.26 -16.01 2.36
C PRO A 291 -10.11 -16.50 3.25
N ALA A 292 -9.34 -17.48 2.75
CA ALA A 292 -8.20 -18.03 3.46
C ALA A 292 -7.11 -16.97 3.76
N VAL A 293 -6.91 -16.00 2.87
CA VAL A 293 -5.90 -14.94 3.06
C VAL A 293 -6.32 -14.01 4.21
N TRP A 294 -7.58 -13.58 4.21
CA TRP A 294 -8.15 -12.76 5.29
C TRP A 294 -8.10 -13.47 6.65
N HIS A 295 -8.52 -14.74 6.70
CA HIS A 295 -8.49 -15.53 7.93
C HIS A 295 -7.05 -15.72 8.44
N GLN A 296 -6.09 -16.03 7.56
CA GLN A 296 -4.68 -16.17 7.94
C GLN A 296 -4.06 -14.87 8.45
N ALA A 297 -4.48 -13.72 7.89
CA ALA A 297 -4.07 -12.40 8.35
C ALA A 297 -4.55 -12.15 9.79
N ALA A 298 -5.85 -12.35 10.03
CA ALA A 298 -6.47 -12.18 11.34
C ALA A 298 -5.86 -13.12 12.39
N GLN A 299 -5.69 -14.41 12.06
CA GLN A 299 -5.07 -15.38 12.96
C GLN A 299 -3.64 -14.98 13.35
N PHE A 300 -2.86 -14.46 12.40
CA PHE A 300 -1.49 -14.03 12.68
C PHE A 300 -1.45 -12.76 13.57
N LEU A 301 -2.36 -11.81 13.38
CA LEU A 301 -2.50 -10.63 14.24
C LEU A 301 -2.91 -11.02 15.67
N ASP A 302 -3.88 -11.91 15.83
CA ASP A 302 -4.30 -12.40 17.15
C ASP A 302 -3.15 -13.12 17.88
N GLN A 303 -2.42 -14.00 17.18
CA GLN A 303 -1.22 -14.65 17.73
C GLN A 303 -0.15 -13.63 18.14
N SER A 304 0.09 -12.62 17.31
CA SER A 304 1.07 -11.55 17.59
C SER A 304 0.65 -10.71 18.79
N SER A 305 -0.65 -10.39 18.91
CA SER A 305 -1.22 -9.63 20.03
C SER A 305 -1.05 -10.39 21.36
N LYS A 306 -1.35 -11.70 21.37
CA LYS A 306 -1.15 -12.55 22.55
C LYS A 306 0.33 -12.63 22.94
N ALA A 307 1.22 -12.86 21.98
CA ALA A 307 2.66 -12.92 22.22
C ALA A 307 3.24 -11.60 22.79
N LEU A 308 2.72 -10.43 22.37
CA LEU A 308 3.12 -9.14 22.94
C LEU A 308 2.57 -8.93 24.36
N THR A 309 1.36 -9.41 24.63
CA THR A 309 0.77 -9.39 25.97
C THR A 309 1.64 -10.19 26.94
N ASP A 310 2.09 -11.39 26.53
CA ASP A 310 2.96 -12.24 27.35
C ASP A 310 4.33 -11.60 27.62
N LYS A 311 4.82 -10.77 26.69
CA LYS A 311 6.07 -9.99 26.84
C LYS A 311 5.89 -8.69 27.64
N GLY A 312 4.66 -8.37 28.07
CA GLY A 312 4.34 -7.16 28.84
C GLY A 312 4.07 -5.90 28.01
N ASP A 313 4.13 -5.96 26.67
CA ASP A 313 3.81 -4.83 25.79
C ASP A 313 2.31 -4.77 25.49
N THR A 314 1.55 -4.36 26.51
CA THR A 314 0.08 -4.30 26.46
C THR A 314 -0.45 -3.25 25.48
N GLN A 315 0.30 -2.18 25.21
CA GLN A 315 -0.11 -1.13 24.28
C GLN A 315 -0.02 -1.62 22.83
N ALA A 316 1.11 -2.23 22.44
CA ALA A 316 1.26 -2.78 21.10
C ALA A 316 0.30 -3.98 20.87
N ALA A 317 0.08 -4.81 21.88
CA ALA A 317 -0.90 -5.89 21.82
C ALA A 317 -2.31 -5.37 21.50
N LYS A 318 -2.77 -4.34 22.21
CA LYS A 318 -4.09 -3.73 21.95
C LYS A 318 -4.21 -3.19 20.52
N ILE A 319 -3.17 -2.55 20.00
CA ILE A 319 -3.15 -2.03 18.62
C ILE A 319 -3.35 -3.18 17.62
N PHE A 320 -2.66 -4.30 17.77
CA PHE A 320 -2.81 -5.44 16.86
C PHE A 320 -4.14 -6.19 17.04
N ALA A 321 -4.69 -6.23 18.25
CA ALA A 321 -6.05 -6.76 18.46
C ALA A 321 -7.12 -5.91 17.75
N ASP A 322 -6.98 -4.58 17.75
CA ASP A 322 -7.86 -3.67 17.02
C ASP A 322 -7.64 -3.76 15.51
N GLU A 323 -6.39 -3.94 15.06
CA GLU A 323 -6.08 -4.20 13.65
C GLU A 323 -6.67 -5.54 13.16
N CYS A 324 -6.66 -6.58 14.00
CA CYS A 324 -7.27 -7.87 13.71
C CYS A 324 -8.78 -7.73 13.48
N ALA A 325 -9.48 -7.01 14.37
CA ALA A 325 -10.90 -6.70 14.19
C ALA A 325 -11.15 -5.96 12.88
N ASN A 326 -10.31 -4.96 12.56
CA ASN A 326 -10.43 -4.18 11.32
C ASN A 326 -10.23 -5.05 10.05
N ILE A 327 -9.28 -5.98 10.06
CA ILE A 327 -9.08 -6.93 8.95
C ILE A 327 -10.34 -7.78 8.72
N LEU A 328 -10.93 -8.32 9.79
CA LEU A 328 -12.14 -9.13 9.70
C LEU A 328 -13.34 -8.29 9.26
N GLU A 329 -13.52 -7.09 9.82
CA GLU A 329 -14.56 -6.12 9.46
C GLU A 329 -14.47 -5.70 7.97
N ARG A 330 -13.26 -5.41 7.48
CA ARG A 330 -13.00 -5.13 6.05
C ARG A 330 -13.36 -6.30 5.16
N SER A 331 -13.14 -7.53 5.64
CA SER A 331 -13.42 -8.74 4.86
C SER A 331 -14.93 -8.94 4.65
N ILE A 332 -15.74 -8.74 5.69
CA ILE A 332 -17.21 -8.87 5.65
C ILE A 332 -17.91 -7.66 5.05
N ASN A 333 -17.33 -6.46 5.13
CA ASN A 333 -17.88 -5.26 4.49
C ASN A 333 -17.37 -5.06 3.05
N GLY A 334 -16.44 -5.91 2.59
CA GLY A 334 -15.82 -5.85 1.28
C GLY A 334 -16.47 -6.76 0.24
N VAL A 335 -15.65 -7.33 -0.64
CA VAL A 335 -16.11 -8.21 -1.73
C VAL A 335 -16.62 -9.57 -1.24
N LEU A 336 -16.33 -9.94 0.02
CA LEU A 336 -16.69 -11.21 0.63
C LEU A 336 -17.86 -11.08 1.62
N ASN A 337 -18.73 -10.08 1.44
CA ASN A 337 -19.88 -9.78 2.29
C ASN A 337 -21.00 -10.85 2.38
N LYS A 338 -20.83 -12.00 1.74
CA LYS A 338 -21.72 -13.17 1.86
C LYS A 338 -20.99 -14.41 2.34
N ASN A 339 -19.72 -14.28 2.74
CA ASN A 339 -18.89 -15.41 3.10
C ASN A 339 -19.07 -15.76 4.58
N ALA A 340 -19.87 -16.80 4.87
CA ALA A 340 -20.18 -17.20 6.24
C ALA A 340 -18.94 -17.49 7.11
N LEU A 341 -17.87 -18.04 6.53
CA LEU A 341 -16.63 -18.35 7.27
C LEU A 341 -16.02 -17.10 7.91
N LEU A 342 -15.99 -15.97 7.18
CA LEU A 342 -15.43 -14.72 7.70
C LEU A 342 -16.34 -14.04 8.72
N TYR A 343 -17.66 -14.20 8.60
CA TYR A 343 -18.61 -13.74 9.62
C TYR A 343 -18.43 -14.53 10.93
N PHE A 344 -18.33 -15.86 10.87
CA PHE A 344 -18.09 -16.66 12.07
C PHE A 344 -16.73 -16.35 12.70
N ALA A 345 -15.67 -16.22 11.89
CA ALA A 345 -14.36 -15.82 12.39
C ALA A 345 -14.38 -14.44 13.07
N TYR A 346 -15.18 -13.49 12.56
CA TYR A 346 -15.36 -12.18 13.18
C TYR A 346 -16.12 -12.26 14.51
N ALA A 347 -17.23 -13.00 14.53
CA ALA A 347 -18.04 -13.23 15.71
C ALA A 347 -17.22 -13.89 16.84
N ASP A 348 -16.54 -15.00 16.53
CA ASP A 348 -15.69 -15.73 17.49
C ASP A 348 -14.57 -14.84 18.04
N PHE A 349 -13.98 -13.98 17.19
CA PHE A 349 -12.92 -13.07 17.61
C PHE A 349 -13.44 -11.95 18.55
N GLU A 350 -14.56 -11.31 18.23
CA GLU A 350 -15.14 -10.27 19.09
C GLU A 350 -15.75 -10.85 20.38
N GLU A 351 -16.28 -12.07 20.34
CA GLU A 351 -16.70 -12.83 21.53
C GLU A 351 -15.51 -13.12 22.46
N GLY A 352 -14.38 -13.57 21.90
CA GLY A 352 -13.13 -13.77 22.66
C GLY A 352 -12.58 -12.49 23.29
N ARG A 353 -12.99 -11.31 22.79
CA ARG A 353 -12.68 -9.99 23.35
C ARG A 353 -13.75 -9.45 24.30
N MET A 354 -14.79 -10.24 24.60
CA MET A 354 -15.95 -9.86 25.42
C MET A 354 -16.73 -8.67 24.86
N LYS A 355 -16.75 -8.48 23.53
CA LYS A 355 -17.50 -7.41 22.85
C LYS A 355 -18.81 -7.93 22.25
N TYR A 356 -19.68 -8.45 23.11
CA TYR A 356 -20.92 -9.13 22.70
C TYR A 356 -21.85 -8.27 21.83
N ASP A 357 -21.91 -6.95 22.06
CA ASP A 357 -22.71 -6.03 21.24
C ASP A 357 -22.33 -6.07 19.75
N LYS A 358 -21.05 -6.31 19.44
CA LYS A 358 -20.56 -6.43 18.07
C LYS A 358 -20.84 -7.79 17.43
N VAL A 359 -21.02 -8.83 18.25
CA VAL A 359 -21.30 -10.20 17.77
C VAL A 359 -22.74 -10.28 17.25
N HIS A 360 -23.65 -9.49 17.83
CA HIS A 360 -25.06 -9.44 17.47
C HIS A 360 -25.40 -8.41 16.37
N ALA A 361 -24.42 -7.63 15.91
CA ALA A 361 -24.55 -6.65 14.84
C ALA A 361 -24.25 -7.29 13.47
#